data_AF-L0B0K9-F1
#
_entry.id   AF-L0B0K9-F1
#
_cell.length_a   1.000
_cell.length_b   1.000
_cell.length_c   1.000
_cell.angle_alpha   90.00
_cell.angle_beta   90.00
_cell.angle_gamma   90.00
#
_symmetry.space_group_name_H-M   'P 1'
#
loop_
_entity.id
_entity.type
_entity.pdbx_description
1 polymer ?
#
loop_
_entity_poly.entity_id
_entity_poly.type
_entity_poly.pdbx_seq_one_letter_code
_entity_poly.pdbx_strand_id
1 'polypeptide(L)'
;MRIFNLLFTVFILQFSECGNEYSNTNIPENHLSGSLQSTSEIFESNQGSPGENEDTGGAQQPLFHEVTMDLSRLDEEVFEIEEDEETGGVSSGLIIPGEEYYVNKVVYGTNVLWESDGEWKCTHVEVHINTSKILVIIGYENERNLEYKGMQKHMGGLWYETDDFDDILVDMMEEPDNLVSKSMRLRRCG
;
A
#
# COMPACT_ATOMS: atom_id res chain seq x y z
N MET A 1 13.04 21.76 2.53
CA MET A 1 12.57 22.03 1.16
C MET A 1 12.46 20.68 0.47
N ARG A 2 11.24 20.15 0.40
CA ARG A 2 10.92 18.83 -0.16
C ARG A 2 10.13 19.06 -1.44
N ILE A 3 10.76 18.80 -2.58
CA ILE A 3 10.11 18.74 -3.89
C ILE A 3 9.79 17.26 -4.10
N PHE A 4 8.60 16.82 -3.69
CA PHE A 4 8.08 15.46 -3.91
C PHE A 4 6.64 15.53 -4.43
N ASN A 5 6.38 16.47 -5.35
CA ASN A 5 5.03 16.79 -5.80
C ASN A 5 4.97 16.78 -7.33
N LEU A 6 5.27 15.64 -7.95
CA LEU A 6 5.25 15.57 -9.42
C LEU A 6 4.84 14.23 -10.05
N LEU A 7 4.46 13.18 -9.32
CA LEU A 7 3.96 11.95 -9.97
C LEU A 7 2.44 11.79 -9.88
N PHE A 8 1.80 12.09 -8.76
CA PHE A 8 0.34 12.01 -8.66
C PHE A 8 -0.43 13.20 -9.28
N THR A 9 0.16 14.41 -9.30
CA THR A 9 -0.49 15.58 -9.92
C THR A 9 -0.19 15.74 -11.42
N VAL A 10 0.88 15.14 -11.93
CA VAL A 10 1.33 15.35 -13.32
C VAL A 10 0.67 14.38 -14.30
N PHE A 11 0.26 13.19 -13.87
CA PHE A 11 -0.41 12.24 -14.75
C PHE A 11 -1.88 12.58 -15.08
N ILE A 12 -2.49 13.56 -14.42
CA ILE A 12 -3.78 14.12 -14.86
C ILE A 12 -3.60 15.08 -16.05
N LEU A 13 -2.38 15.59 -16.33
CA LEU A 13 -2.16 16.66 -17.31
C LEU A 13 -1.17 16.35 -18.46
N GLN A 14 -0.53 15.19 -18.54
CA GLN A 14 0.52 14.91 -19.54
C GLN A 14 0.32 13.60 -20.32
N PHE A 15 -0.78 13.50 -21.07
CA PHE A 15 -0.80 12.68 -22.29
C PHE A 15 -1.06 13.56 -23.51
N SER A 16 -0.04 14.35 -23.83
CA SER A 16 0.27 14.74 -25.20
C SER A 16 1.77 14.49 -25.41
N GLU A 17 2.06 13.59 -26.35
CA GLU A 17 3.33 13.40 -27.07
C GLU A 17 4.48 12.54 -26.47
N CYS A 18 4.66 11.40 -27.14
CA CYS A 18 5.85 10.58 -27.43
C CYS A 18 7.24 10.97 -26.90
N GLY A 19 8.03 9.94 -26.55
CA GLY A 19 9.49 10.00 -26.75
C GLY A 19 10.30 9.06 -25.88
N ASN A 20 10.53 7.84 -26.38
CA ASN A 20 11.43 6.81 -25.88
C ASN A 20 12.91 7.29 -25.86
N GLU A 21 13.69 6.97 -24.83
CA GLU A 21 15.06 6.43 -25.00
C GLU A 21 15.68 5.93 -23.68
N TYR A 22 16.01 4.63 -23.72
CA TYR A 22 16.70 3.79 -22.73
C TYR A 22 18.08 4.30 -22.32
N SER A 23 18.55 3.93 -21.11
CA SER A 23 19.88 3.32 -20.88
C SER A 23 20.06 2.78 -19.45
N ASN A 24 20.33 1.47 -19.37
CA ASN A 24 20.72 0.65 -18.22
C ASN A 24 21.99 1.11 -17.48
N THR A 25 22.18 0.69 -16.20
CA THR A 25 23.24 -0.29 -15.80
C THR A 25 23.28 -0.65 -14.29
N ASN A 26 23.10 -1.95 -14.01
CA ASN A 26 23.92 -2.88 -13.18
C ASN A 26 24.09 -2.77 -11.63
N ILE A 27 23.54 -3.80 -10.91
CA ILE A 27 24.18 -4.85 -10.02
C ILE A 27 25.01 -4.39 -8.78
N PRO A 28 25.16 -5.10 -7.62
CA PRO A 28 24.69 -6.44 -7.16
C PRO A 28 24.06 -6.54 -5.73
N GLU A 29 23.55 -7.74 -5.48
CA GLU A 29 23.26 -8.47 -4.23
C GLU A 29 24.25 -8.27 -3.06
N ASN A 30 23.75 -8.41 -1.82
CA ASN A 30 24.51 -8.96 -0.69
C ASN A 30 23.58 -9.54 0.40
N HIS A 31 23.60 -10.87 0.49
CA HIS A 31 23.50 -11.75 1.67
C HIS A 31 23.59 -11.07 3.06
N LEU A 32 22.75 -11.49 4.03
CA LEU A 32 23.18 -11.93 5.37
C LEU A 32 22.01 -12.44 6.24
N SER A 33 22.22 -13.65 6.77
CA SER A 33 21.40 -14.34 7.75
C SER A 33 21.68 -13.86 9.18
N GLY A 34 20.70 -13.99 10.08
CA GLY A 34 20.90 -13.68 11.48
C GLY A 34 19.71 -14.06 12.35
N SER A 35 19.60 -15.35 12.65
CA SER A 35 18.72 -15.92 13.70
C SER A 35 19.19 -15.44 15.08
N LEU A 36 18.28 -15.03 15.97
CA LEU A 36 18.51 -15.16 17.41
C LEU A 36 17.27 -15.64 18.17
N GLN A 37 17.59 -16.50 19.13
CA GLN A 37 16.73 -17.44 19.83
C GLN A 37 15.86 -16.78 20.91
N SER A 38 14.68 -17.38 21.03
CA SER A 38 13.83 -17.43 22.21
C SER A 38 14.57 -18.00 23.43
N THR A 39 14.45 -17.35 24.58
CA THR A 39 14.50 -18.01 25.89
C THR A 39 13.55 -17.32 26.86
N SER A 40 12.52 -18.08 27.23
CA SER A 40 11.66 -17.89 28.40
C SER A 40 12.36 -18.43 29.65
N GLU A 41 12.39 -17.69 30.76
CA GLU A 41 12.41 -18.29 32.11
C GLU A 41 11.65 -17.42 33.11
N ILE A 42 10.88 -18.12 33.94
CA ILE A 42 9.93 -17.67 34.95
C ILE A 42 10.65 -17.67 36.31
N PHE A 43 10.43 -16.67 37.17
CA PHE A 43 10.51 -16.87 38.63
C PHE A 43 9.52 -16.00 39.43
N GLU A 44 8.46 -16.69 39.83
CA GLU A 44 7.72 -16.67 41.09
C GLU A 44 7.89 -15.59 42.20
N SER A 45 6.72 -15.06 42.58
CA SER A 45 6.18 -14.72 43.92
C SER A 45 6.77 -13.58 44.77
N ASN A 46 5.89 -12.64 45.16
CA ASN A 46 5.32 -12.61 46.53
C ASN A 46 4.09 -11.68 46.64
N GLN A 47 3.09 -12.15 47.39
CA GLN A 47 1.88 -11.43 47.77
C GLN A 47 2.10 -10.54 49.01
N GLY A 48 1.44 -9.37 49.07
CA GLY A 48 1.28 -8.56 50.27
C GLY A 48 0.52 -7.25 50.01
N SER A 49 -0.79 -7.23 50.32
CA SER A 49 -1.67 -6.04 50.40
C SER A 49 -1.48 -5.27 51.73
N PRO A 50 -2.18 -4.16 52.02
CA PRO A 50 -2.68 -3.08 51.15
C PRO A 50 -2.23 -1.69 51.67
N GLY A 51 -2.09 -0.70 50.79
CA GLY A 51 -1.81 0.69 51.18
C GLY A 51 -2.59 1.64 50.28
N GLU A 52 -3.61 2.27 50.85
CA GLU A 52 -4.39 3.35 50.26
C GLU A 52 -3.45 4.49 49.86
N ASN A 53 -3.46 4.88 48.59
CA ASN A 53 -3.14 6.23 48.12
C ASN A 53 -3.91 6.45 46.82
N GLU A 54 -4.90 7.34 46.88
CA GLU A 54 -5.54 7.94 45.72
C GLU A 54 -4.49 8.76 44.96
N ASP A 55 -4.12 8.28 43.77
CA ASP A 55 -3.69 9.15 42.67
C ASP A 55 -4.18 8.49 41.38
N THR A 56 -5.41 8.80 41.00
CA THR A 56 -6.01 8.33 39.75
C THR A 56 -5.39 9.14 38.62
N GLY A 57 -4.14 8.84 38.29
CA GLY A 57 -3.54 9.15 37.00
C GLY A 57 -4.34 8.39 35.94
N GLY A 58 -5.41 9.01 35.45
CA GLY A 58 -6.16 8.50 34.32
C GLY A 58 -5.19 8.32 33.17
N ALA A 59 -4.95 7.07 32.79
CA ALA A 59 -4.26 6.75 31.55
C ALA A 59 -5.01 7.45 30.43
N GLN A 60 -4.45 8.53 29.91
CA GLN A 60 -4.94 9.15 28.69
C GLN A 60 -4.72 8.11 27.61
N GLN A 61 -5.79 7.45 27.19
CA GLN A 61 -5.73 6.65 25.97
C GLN A 61 -5.28 7.60 24.85
N PRO A 62 -4.35 7.19 23.97
CA PRO A 62 -3.93 8.02 22.87
C PRO A 62 -5.18 8.41 22.08
N LEU A 63 -5.41 9.72 21.95
CA LEU A 63 -6.54 10.24 21.19
C LEU A 63 -6.14 10.21 19.72
N PHE A 64 -6.48 9.12 19.03
CA PHE A 64 -6.27 9.05 17.59
C PHE A 64 -7.38 9.80 16.85
N HIS A 65 -7.02 10.48 15.77
CA HIS A 65 -7.94 11.21 14.91
C HIS A 65 -8.39 10.35 13.72
N GLU A 66 -9.70 10.20 13.57
CA GLU A 66 -10.29 9.51 12.42
C GLU A 66 -10.12 10.32 11.13
N VAL A 67 -9.65 9.67 10.06
CA VAL A 67 -9.49 10.29 8.75
C VAL A 67 -9.92 9.36 7.61
N THR A 68 -10.30 9.96 6.48
CA THR A 68 -10.51 9.26 5.21
C THR A 68 -9.29 9.44 4.33
N MET A 69 -8.73 8.34 3.81
CA MET A 69 -7.63 8.37 2.85
C MET A 69 -8.20 8.49 1.42
N ASP A 70 -8.07 9.66 0.79
CA ASP A 70 -8.43 9.87 -0.62
C ASP A 70 -7.19 9.74 -1.51
N LEU A 71 -7.07 8.60 -2.18
CA LEU A 71 -5.95 8.28 -3.07
C LEU A 71 -5.89 9.19 -4.31
N SER A 72 -6.94 9.93 -4.62
CA SER A 72 -6.92 10.93 -5.71
C SER A 72 -6.40 12.29 -5.27
N ARG A 73 -6.32 12.53 -3.96
CA ARG A 73 -5.86 13.77 -3.35
C ARG A 73 -5.43 13.52 -1.90
N LEU A 74 -4.19 13.07 -1.73
CA LEU A 74 -3.61 12.79 -0.42
C LEU A 74 -3.29 14.08 0.34
N ASP A 75 -3.45 14.02 1.66
CA ASP A 75 -3.03 15.05 2.59
C ASP A 75 -1.67 14.66 3.20
N GLU A 76 -0.59 15.28 2.72
CA GLU A 76 0.79 15.01 3.15
C GLU A 76 1.07 15.41 4.61
N GLU A 77 0.17 16.13 5.29
CA GLU A 77 0.28 16.39 6.72
C GLU A 77 -0.26 15.23 7.57
N VAL A 78 -1.09 14.37 6.98
CA VAL A 78 -1.78 13.24 7.63
C VAL A 78 -1.16 11.91 7.24
N PHE A 79 -0.62 11.80 6.03
CA PHE A 79 -0.11 10.56 5.46
C PHE A 79 1.38 10.66 5.14
N GLU A 80 2.12 9.61 5.50
CA GLU A 80 3.45 9.35 4.97
C GLU A 80 3.32 8.60 3.64
N ILE A 81 4.12 9.03 2.65
CA ILE A 81 4.12 8.48 1.31
C ILE A 81 5.56 8.07 0.98
N GLU A 82 5.74 6.79 0.73
CA GLU A 82 6.98 6.22 0.21
C GLU A 82 6.76 5.86 -1.26
N GLU A 83 7.39 6.59 -2.17
CA GLU A 83 7.34 6.29 -3.61
C GLU A 83 8.51 5.38 -3.99
N ASP A 84 8.23 4.33 -4.75
CA ASP A 84 9.23 3.43 -5.31
C ASP A 84 9.67 3.90 -6.71
N GLU A 85 10.89 3.49 -7.10
CA GLU A 85 11.33 3.66 -8.48
C GLU A 85 10.47 2.84 -9.44
N GLU A 86 10.13 3.42 -10.59
CA GLU A 86 9.38 2.72 -11.64
C GLU A 86 10.14 1.47 -12.10
N THR A 87 9.50 0.31 -11.96
CA THR A 87 10.09 -0.99 -12.31
C THR A 87 9.16 -1.72 -13.27
N GLY A 88 9.67 -2.11 -14.44
CA GLY A 88 8.87 -2.81 -15.46
C GLY A 88 7.69 -2.00 -16.00
N GLY A 89 7.80 -0.66 -16.03
CA GLY A 89 6.70 0.22 -16.44
C GLY A 89 5.59 0.38 -15.39
N VAL A 90 5.83 -0.06 -14.15
CA VAL A 90 4.92 0.07 -13.01
C VAL A 90 5.51 1.06 -12.01
N SER A 91 4.79 2.15 -11.76
CA SER A 91 5.05 3.05 -10.64
C SER A 91 4.33 2.51 -9.40
N SER A 92 5.06 2.41 -8.29
CA SER A 92 4.51 1.90 -7.02
C SER A 92 4.71 2.90 -5.90
N GLY A 93 3.86 2.83 -4.87
CA GLY A 93 4.05 3.59 -3.65
C GLY A 93 3.24 3.03 -2.48
N LEU A 94 3.73 3.28 -1.29
CA LEU A 94 3.15 2.89 -0.01
C LEU A 94 2.67 4.14 0.73
N ILE A 95 1.42 4.12 1.18
CA ILE A 95 0.78 5.23 1.90
C ILE A 95 0.41 4.75 3.30
N ILE A 96 0.91 5.44 4.32
CA ILE A 96 0.76 5.06 5.73
C ILE A 96 0.12 6.23 6.51
N PRO A 97 -0.90 6.01 7.34
CA PRO A 97 -1.41 7.04 8.26
C PRO A 97 -0.33 7.45 9.28
N GLY A 98 -0.18 8.75 9.52
CA GLY A 98 0.69 9.24 10.58
C GLY A 98 0.26 8.75 11.97
N GLU A 99 1.19 8.76 12.93
CA GLU A 99 1.02 8.14 14.25
C GLU A 99 -0.20 8.63 15.06
N GLU A 100 -0.68 9.85 14.81
CA GLU A 100 -1.84 10.44 15.51
C GLU A 100 -3.18 10.15 14.82
N TYR A 101 -3.17 9.44 13.69
CA TYR A 101 -4.33 9.23 12.84
C TYR A 101 -4.69 7.74 12.70
N TYR A 102 -5.97 7.47 12.44
CA TYR A 102 -6.40 6.16 11.94
C TYR A 102 -7.35 6.32 10.76
N VAL A 103 -7.25 5.40 9.81
CA VAL A 103 -8.08 5.40 8.61
C VAL A 103 -9.21 4.39 8.76
N ASN A 104 -10.45 4.85 8.72
CA ASN A 104 -11.64 4.00 8.67
C ASN A 104 -12.26 3.91 7.26
N LYS A 105 -11.71 4.64 6.30
CA LYS A 105 -12.23 4.71 4.94
C LYS A 105 -11.15 5.04 3.94
N VAL A 106 -11.10 4.28 2.85
CA VAL A 106 -10.21 4.51 1.71
C VAL A 106 -11.07 4.77 0.48
N VAL A 107 -10.82 5.88 -0.19
CA VAL A 107 -11.56 6.31 -1.39
C VAL A 107 -10.60 6.66 -2.52
N TYR A 108 -11.10 6.60 -3.75
CA TYR A 108 -10.48 7.21 -4.90
C TYR A 108 -11.47 8.20 -5.52
N GLY A 109 -11.32 9.47 -5.15
CA GLY A 109 -12.29 10.52 -5.44
C GLY A 109 -13.66 10.17 -4.83
N THR A 110 -14.67 9.97 -5.66
CA THR A 110 -16.02 9.63 -5.19
C THR A 110 -16.26 8.13 -4.99
N ASN A 111 -15.30 7.26 -5.34
CA ASN A 111 -15.46 5.81 -5.22
C ASN A 111 -14.94 5.33 -3.88
N VAL A 112 -15.78 4.64 -3.11
CA VAL A 112 -15.34 3.97 -1.87
C VAL A 112 -14.69 2.65 -2.27
N LEU A 113 -13.42 2.50 -1.93
CA LEU A 113 -12.65 1.26 -2.17
C LEU A 113 -12.72 0.33 -0.97
N TRP A 114 -12.70 0.91 0.23
CA TRP A 114 -12.85 0.21 1.50
C TRP A 114 -13.44 1.14 2.56
N GLU A 115 -14.25 0.58 3.46
CA GLU A 115 -14.83 1.28 4.60
C GLU A 115 -14.94 0.28 5.76
N SER A 116 -14.49 0.69 6.93
CA SER A 116 -14.44 -0.15 8.12
C SER A 116 -15.84 -0.51 8.61
N ASP A 117 -15.99 -1.75 9.05
CA ASP A 117 -17.16 -2.26 9.78
C ASP A 117 -16.87 -2.38 11.29
N GLY A 118 -16.37 -1.32 11.91
CA GLY A 118 -16.25 -1.20 13.36
C GLY A 118 -14.81 -1.00 13.81
N GLU A 119 -14.18 -2.05 14.33
CA GLU A 119 -12.85 -1.96 14.96
C GLU A 119 -11.69 -2.07 13.97
N TRP A 120 -11.98 -2.33 12.69
CA TRP A 120 -10.95 -2.42 11.66
C TRP A 120 -10.38 -1.05 11.30
N LYS A 121 -9.07 -0.99 11.14
CA LYS A 121 -8.34 0.23 10.77
C LYS A 121 -7.42 -0.09 9.62
N CYS A 122 -7.44 0.73 8.58
CA CYS A 122 -6.46 0.64 7.51
C CYS A 122 -5.09 1.07 8.07
N THR A 123 -4.08 0.22 7.88
CA THR A 123 -2.71 0.44 8.34
C THR A 123 -1.81 0.96 7.23
N HIS A 124 -2.09 0.56 5.99
CA HIS A 124 -1.37 1.01 4.81
C HIS A 124 -2.18 0.77 3.54
N VAL A 125 -1.84 1.50 2.49
CA VAL A 125 -2.31 1.26 1.13
C VAL A 125 -1.11 1.22 0.18
N GLU A 126 -0.96 0.11 -0.54
CA GLU A 126 -0.05 0.00 -1.67
C GLU A 126 -0.79 0.34 -2.96
N VAL A 127 -0.18 1.18 -3.79
CA VAL A 127 -0.73 1.60 -5.08
C VAL A 127 0.26 1.25 -6.16
N HIS A 128 -0.18 0.47 -7.14
CA HIS A 128 0.57 0.14 -8.34
C HIS A 128 -0.17 0.68 -9.56
N ILE A 129 0.56 1.40 -10.42
CA ILE A 129 0.00 2.06 -11.61
C ILE A 129 0.89 1.75 -12.80
N ASN A 130 0.27 1.36 -13.91
CA ASN A 130 0.91 1.40 -15.22
C ASN A 130 0.02 2.12 -16.23
N THR A 131 0.41 2.11 -17.49
CA THR A 131 -0.32 2.78 -18.58
C THR A 131 -1.75 2.28 -18.80
N SER A 132 -2.09 1.09 -18.29
CA SER A 132 -3.35 0.39 -18.59
C SER A 132 -4.23 0.13 -17.37
N LYS A 133 -3.64 0.03 -16.17
CA LYS A 133 -4.28 -0.47 -14.96
C LYS A 133 -3.82 0.30 -13.71
N ILE A 134 -4.71 0.31 -12.73
CA ILE A 134 -4.41 0.66 -11.34
C ILE A 134 -4.77 -0.56 -10.49
N LEU A 135 -3.85 -0.97 -9.62
CA LEU A 135 -4.08 -1.91 -8.54
C LEU A 135 -3.85 -1.18 -7.21
N VAL A 136 -4.78 -1.33 -6.28
CA VAL A 136 -4.72 -0.79 -4.92
C VAL A 136 -4.86 -1.98 -3.97
N ILE A 137 -3.89 -2.18 -3.08
CA ILE A 137 -3.92 -3.20 -2.05
C ILE A 137 -4.05 -2.48 -0.71
N ILE A 138 -5.11 -2.79 0.04
CA ILE A 138 -5.46 -2.12 1.29
C ILE A 138 -5.19 -3.12 2.41
N GLY A 139 -4.20 -2.84 3.25
CA GLY A 139 -3.95 -3.57 4.49
C GLY A 139 -4.75 -2.95 5.63
N TYR A 140 -5.48 -3.77 6.38
CA TYR A 140 -6.28 -3.33 7.51
C TYR A 140 -6.26 -4.36 8.63
N GLU A 141 -6.30 -3.87 9.87
CA GLU A 141 -6.16 -4.71 11.04
C GLU A 141 -7.22 -4.39 12.10
N ASN A 142 -7.43 -5.34 12.99
CA ASN A 142 -8.05 -5.14 14.29
C ASN A 142 -7.17 -5.78 15.36
N GLU A 143 -7.64 -5.87 16.60
CA GLU A 143 -6.85 -6.42 17.72
C GLU A 143 -6.27 -7.82 17.49
N ARG A 144 -6.82 -8.61 16.55
CA ARG A 144 -6.51 -10.03 16.40
C ARG A 144 -6.02 -10.42 15.01
N ASN A 145 -6.37 -9.67 13.98
CA ASN A 145 -6.19 -10.07 12.60
C ASN A 145 -5.64 -8.90 11.77
N LEU A 146 -4.84 -9.27 10.78
CA LEU A 146 -4.43 -8.42 9.67
C LEU A 146 -5.01 -9.04 8.40
N GLU A 147 -5.74 -8.24 7.64
CA GLU A 147 -6.38 -8.63 6.39
C GLU A 147 -6.01 -7.67 5.26
N TYR A 148 -6.24 -8.13 4.03
CA TYR A 148 -5.93 -7.39 2.82
C TYR A 148 -7.14 -7.39 1.88
N LYS A 149 -7.31 -6.30 1.14
CA LYS A 149 -8.32 -6.17 0.08
C LYS A 149 -7.68 -5.54 -1.14
N GLY A 150 -7.80 -6.18 -2.30
CA GLY A 150 -7.36 -5.60 -3.56
C GLY A 150 -8.52 -5.01 -4.33
N MET A 151 -8.29 -3.82 -4.86
CA MET A 151 -9.18 -3.14 -5.78
C MET A 151 -8.40 -2.82 -7.05
N GLN A 152 -8.93 -3.18 -8.20
CA GLN A 152 -8.29 -2.86 -9.47
C GLN A 152 -9.27 -2.19 -10.44
N LYS A 153 -8.71 -1.47 -11.39
CA LYS A 153 -9.43 -1.02 -12.58
C LYS A 153 -8.49 -0.89 -13.76
N HIS A 154 -9.05 -1.02 -14.95
CA HIS A 154 -8.42 -0.46 -16.15
C HIS A 154 -8.53 1.06 -16.16
N MET A 155 -7.61 1.74 -16.83
CA MET A 155 -7.68 3.19 -17.02
C MET A 155 -8.98 3.60 -17.73
N GLY A 156 -9.73 4.51 -17.10
CA GLY A 156 -11.07 4.91 -17.54
C GLY A 156 -12.19 3.91 -17.24
N GLY A 157 -11.88 2.76 -16.63
CA GLY A 157 -12.82 1.73 -16.24
C GLY A 157 -13.43 1.92 -14.84
N LEU A 158 -14.23 0.94 -14.44
CA LEU A 158 -14.82 0.84 -13.11
C LEU A 158 -13.91 0.02 -12.18
N TRP A 159 -14.01 0.30 -10.88
CA TRP A 159 -13.35 -0.48 -9.84
C TRP A 159 -14.04 -1.83 -9.63
N TYR A 160 -13.24 -2.86 -9.39
CA TYR A 160 -13.71 -4.16 -8.94
C TYR A 160 -12.68 -4.78 -7.98
N GLU A 161 -13.20 -5.65 -7.12
CA GLU A 161 -12.40 -6.38 -6.14
C GLU A 161 -11.66 -7.55 -6.81
N THR A 162 -10.52 -7.90 -6.23
CA THR A 162 -9.67 -9.01 -6.67
C THR A 162 -8.95 -9.59 -5.48
N ASP A 163 -8.60 -10.87 -5.54
CA ASP A 163 -7.70 -11.52 -4.58
C ASP A 163 -6.35 -11.91 -5.24
N ASP A 164 -6.27 -11.84 -6.58
CA ASP A 164 -5.12 -12.25 -7.38
C ASP A 164 -4.07 -11.12 -7.53
N PHE A 165 -3.64 -10.50 -6.42
CA PHE A 165 -2.76 -9.31 -6.46
C PHE A 165 -1.44 -9.59 -7.20
N ASP A 166 -0.80 -10.71 -6.90
CA ASP A 166 0.49 -11.10 -7.48
C ASP A 166 0.40 -11.29 -8.99
N ASP A 167 -0.64 -12.00 -9.46
CA ASP A 167 -0.85 -12.24 -10.88
C ASP A 167 -1.11 -10.94 -11.65
N ILE A 168 -1.83 -10.01 -11.04
CA ILE A 168 -2.08 -8.68 -11.63
C ILE A 168 -0.79 -7.87 -11.66
N LEU A 169 -0.01 -7.87 -10.58
CA LEU A 169 1.25 -7.14 -10.52
C LEU A 169 2.23 -7.68 -11.57
N VAL A 170 2.31 -9.00 -11.73
CA VAL A 170 3.10 -9.65 -12.79
C VAL A 170 2.60 -9.22 -14.18
N ASP A 171 1.29 -9.29 -14.44
CA ASP A 171 0.70 -8.84 -15.71
C ASP A 171 0.94 -7.34 -15.97
N MET A 172 0.99 -6.52 -14.93
CA MET A 172 1.29 -5.10 -15.04
C MET A 172 2.76 -4.83 -15.44
N MET A 173 3.68 -5.73 -15.07
CA MET A 173 5.10 -5.67 -15.42
C MET A 173 5.41 -6.35 -16.77
N GLU A 174 4.48 -7.11 -17.36
CA GLU A 174 4.69 -7.74 -18.67
C GLU A 174 4.70 -6.67 -19.79
N GLU A 175 5.85 -6.53 -20.48
CA GLU A 175 5.96 -5.60 -21.61
C GLU A 175 4.98 -5.99 -22.75
N PRO A 176 4.31 -5.00 -23.38
CA PRO A 176 3.28 -5.23 -24.40
C PRO A 176 3.80 -5.97 -25.66
N ASP A 177 5.11 -5.99 -25.89
CA ASP A 177 5.72 -6.61 -27.08
C ASP A 177 5.65 -8.15 -27.07
N ASN A 178 5.34 -8.79 -25.93
CA ASN A 178 5.21 -10.24 -25.87
C ASN A 178 3.83 -10.75 -26.36
N LEU A 179 2.81 -9.89 -26.40
CA LEU A 179 1.45 -10.27 -26.82
C LEU A 179 1.33 -10.44 -28.35
N VAL A 180 2.13 -9.71 -29.13
CA VAL A 180 2.20 -9.89 -30.60
C VAL A 180 2.82 -11.24 -30.94
N SER A 181 3.81 -11.70 -30.16
CA SER A 181 4.48 -13.00 -30.38
C SER A 181 3.57 -14.19 -30.07
N LYS A 182 2.74 -14.08 -29.01
CA LYS A 182 1.83 -15.15 -28.56
C LYS A 182 0.63 -15.30 -29.49
N SER A 183 0.09 -14.20 -30.03
CA SER A 183 -1.00 -14.26 -31.02
C SER A 183 -0.57 -14.79 -32.39
N MET A 184 0.69 -14.58 -32.80
CA MET A 184 1.23 -15.13 -34.05
C MET A 184 1.49 -16.63 -34.00
N ARG A 185 1.84 -17.19 -32.83
CA ARG A 185 2.12 -18.64 -32.70
C ARG A 185 0.86 -19.51 -32.79
N LEU A 186 -0.33 -18.96 -32.52
CA LEU A 186 -1.61 -19.68 -32.59
C LEU A 186 -2.25 -19.69 -34.00
N ARG A 187 -1.75 -18.89 -34.95
CA ARG A 187 -2.33 -18.80 -36.30
C ARG A 187 -1.63 -19.65 -37.37
N ARG A 188 -0.70 -20.54 -36.98
CA ARG A 188 0.08 -21.35 -37.92
C ARG A 188 -0.17 -22.85 -37.77
N CYS A 189 -1.45 -23.23 -37.71
CA CYS A 189 -1.92 -24.59 -38.02
C CYS A 189 -3.19 -24.47 -38.85
N GLY A 190 -3.03 -24.55 -40.18
CA GLY A 190 -4.07 -24.56 -41.18
C GLY A 190 -3.47 -24.96 -42.51
#